data_AF-A0AA91EEF5-F1
#
_entry.id   AF-A0AA91EEF5-F1
#
_cell.length_a   1.000
_cell.length_b   1.000
_cell.length_c   1.000
_cell.angle_alpha   90.00
_cell.angle_beta   90.00
_cell.angle_gamma   90.00
#
_symmetry.space_group_name_H-M   'P 1'
#
loop_
_entity.id
_entity.type
_entity.pdbx_description
1 polymer ?
#
loop_
_entity_poly.entity_id
_entity_poly.type
_entity_poly.pdbx_seq_one_letter_code
_entity_poly.pdbx_strand_id
1 'polypeptide(L)' 'MGQKISRVTFTYKVSEIPDWAKSPDILNADRQIKKDVNSEHDGVKVTNVFLLTNNGWIHEKLFGK' A
#
# COMPACT_ATOMS: atom_id res chain seq x y z
N MET A 1 -22.11 -19.87 -1.45
CA MET A 1 -21.80 -19.26 -0.15
C MET A 1 -21.14 -17.92 -0.42
N GLY A 2 -21.61 -16.83 0.19
CA GLY A 2 -21.07 -15.48 -0.04
C GLY A 2 -19.93 -15.14 0.93
N GLN A 3 -18.91 -14.44 0.45
CA GLN A 3 -17.81 -13.94 1.29
C GLN A 3 -18.08 -12.48 1.64
N LYS A 4 -17.98 -12.13 2.93
CA LYS A 4 -18.12 -10.73 3.35
C LYS A 4 -16.80 -10.01 3.10
N ILE A 5 -16.85 -8.96 2.29
CA ILE A 5 -15.70 -8.12 1.95
C ILE A 5 -15.86 -6.73 2.56
N SER A 6 -14.76 -6.14 3.01
CA SER A 6 -14.68 -4.73 3.40
C SER A 6 -13.63 -4.05 2.54
N ARG A 7 -14.01 -2.92 1.91
CA ARG A 7 -13.11 -2.12 1.07
C ARG A 7 -12.79 -0.83 1.81
N VAL A 8 -11.52 -0.65 2.14
CA VAL A 8 -11.04 0.54 2.84
C VAL A 8 -10.20 1.35 1.87
N THR A 9 -10.63 2.60 1.64
CA THR A 9 -9.91 3.55 0.79
C THR A 9 -9.31 4.63 1.67
N PHE A 10 -8.00 4.84 1.56
CA PHE A 10 -7.27 5.86 2.30
C PHE A 10 -6.24 6.52 1.40
N THR A 11 -5.81 7.73 1.79
CA THR A 11 -4.70 8.43 1.15
C THR A 11 -3.57 8.52 2.17
N TYR A 12 -2.36 8.16 1.78
CA TYR A 12 -1.18 8.27 2.64
C TYR A 12 -0.12 9.16 1.99
N LYS A 13 0.74 9.74 2.83
CA LYS A 13 1.97 10.42 2.45
C LYS A 13 3.10 9.83 3.26
N VAL A 14 4.25 9.59 2.62
CA VAL A 14 5.49 9.22 3.30
C VAL A 14 6.36 10.46 3.36
N SER A 15 6.70 10.88 4.57
CA SER A 15 7.56 12.03 4.85
C SER A 15 8.95 11.58 5.27
N GLU A 16 9.89 12.52 5.29
CA GLU A 16 11.26 12.30 5.79
C GLU A 16 12.00 11.21 4.99
N ILE A 17 11.72 11.12 3.70
CA ILE A 17 12.37 10.14 2.83
C ILE A 17 13.82 10.55 2.61
N PRO A 18 14.80 9.69 2.93
CA PRO A 18 16.20 10.04 2.82
C PRO A 18 16.61 10.26 1.37
N ASP A 19 17.56 11.18 1.14
CA ASP A 19 17.95 11.64 -0.20
C ASP A 19 18.46 10.51 -1.12
N TRP A 20 19.13 9.50 -0.55
CA TRP A 20 19.61 8.35 -1.33
C TRP A 20 18.46 7.59 -2.01
N ALA A 21 17.27 7.55 -1.40
CA ALA A 21 16.10 6.85 -1.94
C ALA A 21 15.44 7.63 -3.09
N LYS A 22 15.72 8.93 -3.20
CA LYS A 22 15.27 9.81 -4.28
C LYS A 22 16.19 9.75 -5.51
N SER A 23 17.29 8.99 -5.44
CA SER A 23 18.21 8.84 -6.57
C SER A 23 17.56 8.10 -7.75
N PRO A 24 17.85 8.49 -9.00
CA PRO A 24 17.25 7.88 -10.19
C PRO A 24 17.47 6.36 -10.27
N ASP A 25 18.63 5.87 -9.83
CA ASP A 25 18.96 4.44 -9.86
C ASP A 25 18.00 3.63 -8.98
N ILE A 26 17.71 4.12 -7.76
CA ILE A 26 16.78 3.47 -6.83
C ILE A 26 15.34 3.60 -7.33
N LEU A 27 14.94 4.78 -7.80
CA LEU A 27 13.59 5.02 -8.33
C LEU A 27 13.28 4.17 -9.57
N ASN A 28 14.30 3.84 -10.37
CA ASN A 28 14.15 2.97 -11.53
C ASN A 28 14.19 1.48 -11.16
N ALA A 29 14.91 1.11 -10.10
CA ALA A 29 15.00 -0.27 -9.61
C ALA A 29 13.76 -0.72 -8.85
N ASP A 30 13.14 0.15 -8.05
CA ASP A 30 12.00 -0.20 -7.18
C ASP A 30 10.78 0.70 -7.40
N ARG A 31 9.71 0.09 -7.92
CA ARG A 31 8.44 0.77 -8.20
C ARG A 31 7.70 1.19 -6.92
N GLN A 32 7.89 0.48 -5.81
CA GLN A 32 7.28 0.81 -4.53
C GLN A 32 7.94 2.05 -3.94
N ILE A 33 9.27 2.10 -3.91
CA ILE A 33 10.00 3.29 -3.45
C ILE A 33 9.63 4.52 -4.30
N LYS A 34 9.52 4.35 -5.62
CA LYS A 34 9.06 5.43 -6.50
C LYS A 34 7.66 5.96 -6.14
N LYS A 35 6.73 5.07 -5.80
CA LYS A 35 5.39 5.49 -5.34
C LYS A 35 5.45 6.22 -4.01
N ASP A 36 6.27 5.75 -3.08
CA ASP A 36 6.40 6.35 -1.76
C ASP A 36 7.07 7.73 -1.85
N VAL A 37 8.09 7.91 -2.69
CA VAL A 37 8.69 9.23 -3.01
C VAL A 37 7.66 10.18 -3.61
N ASN A 38 6.88 9.71 -4.59
CA ASN A 38 5.83 10.55 -5.18
C ASN A 38 4.71 10.89 -4.17
N SER A 39 4.49 10.04 -3.15
CA SER A 39 3.47 10.26 -2.12
C SER A 39 3.77 11.45 -1.22
N GLU A 40 5.04 11.85 -1.08
CA GLU A 40 5.46 13.00 -0.26
C GLU A 40 4.75 14.28 -0.72
N HIS A 41 4.62 14.47 -2.03
CA HIS A 41 3.97 15.65 -2.63
C HIS A 41 2.45 15.48 -2.74
N ASP A 42 2.00 14.51 -3.54
CA ASP A 42 0.61 14.42 -3.98
C ASP A 42 -0.26 13.54 -3.10
N GLY A 43 0.37 12.70 -2.27
CA GLY A 43 -0.29 11.60 -1.57
C GLY A 43 -0.75 10.49 -2.51
N VAL A 44 -0.75 9.26 -2.00
CA VAL A 44 -1.14 8.07 -2.75
C VAL A 44 -2.44 7.52 -2.20
N LYS A 45 -3.47 7.47 -3.04
CA LYS A 45 -4.75 6.84 -2.73
C LYS A 45 -4.65 5.33 -2.94
N VAL A 46 -4.93 4.57 -1.90
CA VAL A 46 -4.92 3.10 -1.91
C VAL A 46 -6.28 2.58 -1.51
N THR A 47 -6.70 1.50 -2.16
CA THR A 47 -7.85 0.70 -1.74
C THR A 47 -7.35 -0.68 -1.35
N ASN A 48 -7.56 -1.05 -0.08
CA ASN A 48 -7.27 -2.39 0.42
C ASN A 48 -8.58 -3.15 0.66
N VAL A 49 -8.56 -4.45 0.39
CA VAL A 49 -9.68 -5.35 0.62
C VAL A 49 -9.38 -6.24 1.82
N PHE A 50 -10.34 -6.33 2.73
CA PHE A 50 -10.33 -7.23 3.86
C PHE A 50 -11.43 -8.27 3.70
N LEU A 51 -11.09 -9.52 3.99
CA LEU A 51 -11.98 -10.67 3.93
C LEU A 51 -12.36 -11.05 5.37
N LEU A 52 -13.66 -11.25 5.63
CA LEU A 52 -14.08 -11.82 6.91
C LEU A 52 -13.85 -13.34 6.90
N THR A 53 -13.06 -13.82 7.85
CA THR A 53 -12.81 -15.24 8.09
C THR A 53 -13.36 -15.65 9.47
N ASN A 54 -13.31 -16.94 9.80
CA ASN A 54 -13.65 -17.44 11.13
C ASN A 54 -12.76 -16.85 12.24
N ASN A 55 -11.57 -16.35 11.89
CA ASN A 55 -10.60 -15.76 12.81
C ASN A 55 -10.62 -14.21 12.78
N GLY A 56 -11.62 -13.61 12.13
CA GLY A 56 -11.75 -12.17 11.97
C GLY A 56 -11.36 -11.65 10.58
N TRP A 57 -11.11 -10.34 10.49
CA TRP A 57 -10.77 -9.66 9.23
C TRP A 57 -9.30 -9.88 8.87
N ILE A 58 -9.05 -10.36 7.66
CA ILE A 58 -7.71 -10.53 7.11
C ILE A 58 -7.54 -9.69 5.84
N HIS A 59 -6.39 -9.08 5.66
CA HIS A 59 -6.05 -8.41 4.40
C HIS A 59 -6.01 -9.44 3.27
N GLU A 60 -6.60 -9.14 2.10
CA GLU A 60 -6.75 -10.11 1.00
C GLU A 60 -5.42 -10.78 0.59
N LYS A 61 -4.32 -10.02 0.56
CA LYS A 61 -2.98 -10.50 0.21
C LYS A 61 -2.38 -11.52 1.18
N LEU A 62 -2.93 -11.62 2.38
CA LEU A 62 -2.53 -12.57 3.42
C LEU A 62 -3.45 -13.79 3.47
N PHE A 63 -4.55 -13.78 2.71
CA PHE A 63 -5.47 -14.92 2.70
C PHE A 63 -4.84 -16.11 1.96
N GLY A 64 -4.70 -17.24 2.65
CA GLY A 64 -4.12 -18.48 2.11
C GLY A 64 -2.59 -18.50 2.03
N LYS A 65 -1.92 -17.53 2.65
CA LYS A 65 -0.47 -17.54 2.92
C LYS A 65 -0.24 -17.94 4.37
#